data_AF-A0A318QE38-F1
#
_entry.id   AF-A0A318QE38-F1
#
_cell.length_a   1.000
_cell.length_b   1.000
_cell.length_c   1.000
_cell.angle_alpha   90.00
_cell.angle_beta   90.00
_cell.angle_gamma   90.00
#
_symmetry.space_group_name_H-M   'P 1'
#
loop_
_entity.id
_entity.type
_entity.pdbx_description
1 polymer ?
#
loop_
_entity_poly.entity_id
_entity_poly.type
_entity_poly.pdbx_seq_one_letter_code
_entity_poly.pdbx_strand_id
1 'polypeptide(L)'
;MNTPLRIGVLKLADSAPVIMGRHQGIFARHGLETEIVVSPSWANIADGLAWNRLDAAVIFAPLAMMTALGRRGHDTGLRPLGRISRSGNTIMLRGANPVEGTWNAGRQGRQAFDRWSTAIGRKPRIAVVHMYST
;
A
#
# COMPACT_ATOMS: atom_id res chain seq x y z
N MET A 1 -23.28 -16.36 17.88
CA MET A 1 -22.94 -15.91 16.51
C MET A 1 -21.52 -15.36 16.59
N ASN A 2 -20.64 -15.77 15.67
CA ASN A 2 -19.25 -15.30 15.68
C ASN A 2 -19.18 -13.93 15.01
N THR A 3 -18.41 -12.99 15.55
CA THR A 3 -18.21 -11.68 14.89
C THR A 3 -17.22 -11.86 13.74
N PRO A 4 -17.53 -11.44 12.50
CA PRO A 4 -16.63 -11.63 11.37
C PRO A 4 -15.35 -10.81 11.54
N LEU A 5 -14.22 -11.40 11.14
CA LEU A 5 -12.92 -10.72 11.07
C LEU A 5 -12.95 -9.71 9.90
N ARG A 6 -12.83 -8.42 10.20
CA ARG A 6 -12.84 -7.33 9.22
C ARG A 6 -11.43 -7.10 8.68
N ILE A 7 -11.24 -7.35 7.39
CA ILE A 7 -9.97 -7.19 6.70
C ILE A 7 -10.02 -5.99 5.77
N GLY A 8 -9.23 -4.96 6.07
CA GLY A 8 -9.10 -3.75 5.26
C GLY A 8 -8.29 -3.96 3.99
N VAL A 9 -8.80 -3.48 2.86
CA VAL A 9 -8.10 -3.51 1.57
C VAL A 9 -8.28 -2.19 0.81
N LEU A 10 -7.37 -1.90 -0.11
CA LEU A 10 -7.61 -0.92 -1.17
C LEU A 10 -7.94 -1.66 -2.47
N LYS A 11 -8.53 -0.96 -3.46
CA LYS A 11 -8.74 -1.51 -4.81
C LYS A 11 -7.45 -1.50 -5.62
N LEU A 12 -6.46 -2.26 -5.15
CA LEU A 12 -5.13 -2.41 -5.74
C LEU A 12 -4.79 -3.90 -5.92
N ALA A 13 -3.87 -4.19 -6.84
CA ALA A 13 -3.52 -5.56 -7.22
C ALA A 13 -2.96 -6.40 -6.06
N ASP A 14 -2.29 -5.75 -5.10
CA ASP A 14 -1.76 -6.38 -3.88
C ASP A 14 -2.84 -6.94 -2.95
N SER A 15 -4.10 -6.50 -3.11
CA SER A 15 -5.24 -6.98 -2.33
C SER A 15 -5.89 -8.23 -2.92
N ALA A 16 -5.50 -8.65 -4.12
CA ALA A 16 -6.06 -9.82 -4.80
C ALA A 16 -5.98 -11.11 -3.99
N PRO A 17 -4.87 -11.48 -3.29
CA PRO A 17 -4.82 -12.71 -2.51
C PRO A 17 -5.88 -12.79 -1.42
N VAL A 18 -6.16 -11.67 -0.74
CA VAL A 18 -7.14 -11.60 0.34
C VAL A 18 -8.57 -11.67 -0.20
N ILE A 19 -8.85 -10.89 -1.26
CA ILE A 19 -10.17 -10.88 -1.91
C ILE A 19 -10.51 -12.27 -2.45
N MET A 20 -9.55 -12.89 -3.15
CA MET A 20 -9.72 -14.25 -3.69
C MET A 20 -9.78 -15.30 -2.59
N GLY A 21 -9.04 -15.12 -1.49
CA GLY A 21 -9.11 -16.01 -0.33
C GLY A 21 -10.52 -16.09 0.26
N ARG A 22 -11.22 -14.96 0.37
CA ARG A 22 -12.63 -14.94 0.77
C ARG A 22 -13.52 -15.56 -0.30
N HIS A 23 -13.38 -15.13 -1.56
CA HIS A 23 -14.24 -15.60 -2.66
C HIS A 23 -14.16 -17.12 -2.87
N GLN A 24 -12.97 -17.72 -2.71
CA GLN A 24 -12.77 -19.17 -2.84
C GLN A 24 -13.10 -19.94 -1.55
N GLY A 25 -13.57 -19.27 -0.51
CA GLY A 25 -13.90 -19.89 0.77
C GLY A 25 -12.68 -20.41 1.55
N ILE A 26 -11.47 -19.94 1.25
CA ILE A 26 -10.24 -20.39 1.94
C ILE A 26 -10.36 -20.07 3.44
N PHE A 27 -10.77 -18.85 3.80
CA PHE A 27 -10.95 -18.47 5.20
C PHE A 27 -12.00 -19.34 5.91
N ALA A 28 -13.15 -19.57 5.27
CA ALA A 28 -14.22 -20.39 5.82
C ALA A 28 -13.79 -21.86 6.05
N ARG A 29 -12.98 -22.44 5.14
CA ARG A 29 -12.40 -23.79 5.31
C ARG A 29 -11.49 -23.91 6.54
N HIS A 30 -10.95 -22.78 7.01
CA HIS A 30 -10.16 -22.69 8.24
C HIS A 30 -10.98 -22.18 9.44
N GLY A 31 -12.32 -22.14 9.36
CA GLY A 31 -13.19 -21.71 10.45
C GLY A 31 -13.21 -20.20 10.68
N LEU A 32 -12.69 -19.40 9.74
CA LEU A 32 -12.67 -17.95 9.83
C LEU A 32 -13.84 -17.34 9.04
N GLU A 33 -14.77 -16.72 9.75
CA GLU A 33 -15.75 -15.84 9.15
C GLU A 33 -15.10 -14.47 8.91
N THR A 34 -15.13 -13.97 7.68
CA THR A 34 -14.39 -12.76 7.28
C THR A 34 -15.27 -11.78 6.51
N GLU A 35 -15.05 -10.50 6.76
CA GLU A 35 -15.57 -9.38 5.97
C GLU A 35 -14.42 -8.62 5.29
N ILE A 36 -14.55 -8.31 4.00
CA ILE A 36 -13.61 -7.45 3.28
C ILE A 36 -14.14 -6.03 3.32
N VAL A 37 -13.36 -5.13 3.91
CA VAL A 37 -13.70 -3.72 4.03
C VAL A 37 -12.83 -2.91 3.07
N VAL A 38 -13.44 -2.39 2.01
CA VAL A 38 -12.73 -1.54 1.05
C VAL A 38 -12.55 -0.14 1.63
N SER A 39 -11.31 0.27 1.81
CA SER A 39 -10.96 1.61 2.32
C SER A 39 -10.58 2.56 1.18
N PRO A 40 -10.90 3.88 1.32
CA PRO A 40 -10.62 4.85 0.27
C PRO A 40 -9.16 5.34 0.26
N SER A 41 -8.40 5.12 1.33
CA SER A 41 -7.00 5.53 1.41
C SER A 41 -6.21 4.66 2.39
N TRP A 42 -4.88 4.71 2.27
CA TRP A 42 -3.97 4.12 3.26
C TRP A 42 -4.11 4.74 4.65
N ALA A 43 -4.50 6.01 4.73
CA ALA A 43 -4.74 6.64 6.01
C ALA A 43 -5.96 6.04 6.71
N ASN A 44 -7.03 5.75 5.97
CA ASN A 44 -8.20 5.08 6.52
C ASN A 44 -7.92 3.64 6.95
N ILE A 45 -7.02 2.92 6.26
CA ILE A 45 -6.55 1.60 6.72
C ILE A 45 -5.87 1.73 8.09
N ALA A 46 -4.90 2.65 8.21
CA ALA A 46 -4.14 2.83 9.43
C ALA A 46 -5.03 3.28 10.61
N ASP A 47 -5.95 4.21 10.37
CA ASP A 47 -6.92 4.64 11.39
C ASP A 47 -7.90 3.49 11.73
N GLY A 48 -8.30 2.70 10.74
CA GLY A 48 -9.16 1.55 10.96
C GLY A 48 -8.53 0.51 11.87
N LEU A 49 -7.22 0.26 11.71
CA LEU A 49 -6.44 -0.62 12.58
C LEU A 49 -6.24 -0.02 13.98
N ALA A 50 -5.91 1.26 14.08
CA ALA A 50 -5.69 1.92 15.38
C ALA A 50 -6.97 1.93 16.23
N TRP A 51 -8.10 2.27 15.63
CA TRP A 51 -9.37 2.48 16.33
C TRP A 51 -10.29 1.24 16.33
N ASN A 52 -9.73 0.03 16.16
CA ASN A 52 -10.47 -1.25 16.18
C ASN A 52 -11.66 -1.32 15.21
N ARG A 53 -11.61 -0.59 14.09
CA ARG A 53 -12.59 -0.70 12.99
C ARG A 53 -12.22 -1.80 12.01
N LEU A 54 -10.95 -2.20 11.99
CA LEU A 54 -10.40 -3.30 11.21
C LEU A 54 -9.60 -4.20 12.14
N ASP A 55 -9.67 -5.51 11.89
CA ASP A 55 -8.96 -6.53 12.67
C ASP A 55 -7.67 -6.97 11.94
N ALA A 56 -7.64 -6.83 10.61
CA ALA A 56 -6.46 -7.03 9.77
C ALA A 56 -6.50 -6.10 8.55
N ALA A 57 -5.39 -5.95 7.83
CA ALA A 57 -5.39 -5.24 6.55
C ALA A 57 -4.25 -5.67 5.63
N VAL A 58 -4.46 -5.50 4.32
CA VAL A 58 -3.37 -5.38 3.36
C VAL A 58 -2.75 -4.00 3.55
N ILE A 59 -1.47 -3.95 3.92
CA ILE A 59 -0.76 -2.73 4.29
C ILE A 59 0.75 -2.92 4.05
N PHE A 60 1.44 -1.85 3.68
CA PHE A 60 2.91 -1.88 3.55
C PHE A 60 3.61 -1.73 4.90
N ALA A 61 4.75 -2.41 5.02
CA ALA A 61 5.47 -2.56 6.27
C ALA A 61 5.77 -1.23 7.00
N PRO A 62 6.24 -0.14 6.33
CA PRO A 62 6.57 1.08 7.07
C PRO A 62 5.33 1.73 7.70
N LEU A 63 4.16 1.77 7.03
CA LEU A 63 2.92 2.28 7.64
C LEU A 63 2.41 1.38 8.76
N ALA A 64 2.50 0.06 8.61
CA ALA A 64 2.13 -0.88 9.67
C ALA A 64 2.98 -0.64 10.94
N MET A 65 4.29 -0.51 10.78
CA MET A 65 5.21 -0.20 11.88
C MET A 65 4.89 1.14 12.54
N MET A 66 4.68 2.20 11.75
CA MET A 66 4.38 3.52 12.30
C MET A 66 3.01 3.57 13.00
N THR A 67 2.04 2.80 12.52
CA THR A 67 0.74 2.65 13.19
C THR A 67 0.89 1.91 14.52
N ALA A 68 1.70 0.84 14.57
CA ALA A 68 1.98 0.12 15.80
C ALA A 68 2.65 1.00 16.87
N LEU A 69 3.58 1.86 16.45
CA LEU A 69 4.30 2.84 17.27
C LEU A 69 3.49 4.13 17.58
N GLY A 70 2.17 4.08 17.44
CA GLY A 70 1.28 5.14 17.87
C GLY A 70 1.29 6.42 17.05
N ARG A 71 1.90 6.41 15.86
CA ARG A 71 1.89 7.59 14.95
C ARG A 71 0.54 7.85 14.29
N ARG A 72 -0.50 7.14 14.73
CA ARG A 72 -1.92 7.33 14.39
C ARG A 72 -2.81 7.70 15.57
N GLY A 73 -2.23 8.04 16.72
CA GLY A 73 -2.96 8.56 17.87
C GLY A 73 -2.61 7.84 19.17
N HIS A 74 -2.51 6.51 19.13
CA HIS A 74 -2.06 5.69 20.26
C HIS A 74 -1.38 4.42 19.76
N ASP A 75 -0.50 3.87 20.60
CA ASP A 75 0.16 2.59 20.31
C ASP A 75 -0.89 1.49 20.10
N THR A 76 -0.70 0.71 19.04
CA THR A 76 -1.63 -0.33 18.63
C THR A 76 -0.87 -1.65 18.56
N GLY A 77 -1.41 -2.71 19.15
CA GLY A 77 -0.79 -4.05 19.20
C GLY A 77 -0.75 -4.78 17.85
N LEU A 78 -0.31 -4.13 16.78
CA LEU A 78 -0.23 -4.70 15.43
C LEU A 78 1.02 -5.56 15.26
N ARG A 79 0.85 -6.73 14.62
CA ARG A 79 1.93 -7.65 14.30
C ARG A 79 1.93 -7.93 12.80
N PRO A 80 2.92 -7.44 12.03
CA PRO A 80 3.04 -7.80 10.62
C PRO A 80 3.22 -9.31 10.46
N LEU A 81 2.31 -9.98 9.73
CA LEU A 81 2.33 -11.43 9.56
C LEU A 81 3.31 -11.90 8.49
N GLY A 82 3.26 -11.30 7.31
CA GLY A 82 4.05 -11.76 6.17
C GLY A 82 3.73 -11.01 4.88
N ARG A 83 4.52 -11.28 3.85
CA ARG A 83 4.35 -10.71 2.51
C ARG A 83 3.43 -11.59 1.68
N ILE A 84 2.36 -11.02 1.14
CA ILE A 84 1.38 -11.74 0.29
C ILE A 84 1.46 -11.36 -1.21
N SER A 85 2.24 -10.34 -1.55
CA SER A 85 2.44 -9.87 -2.93
C SER A 85 3.85 -9.29 -3.11
N ARG A 86 4.35 -9.28 -4.34
CA ARG A 86 5.64 -8.69 -4.74
C ARG A 86 5.49 -7.98 -6.09
N SER A 87 6.20 -6.87 -6.25
CA SER A 87 6.17 -6.03 -7.46
C SER A 87 4.80 -5.34 -7.66
N GLY A 88 4.44 -4.96 -8.89
CA GLY A 88 3.14 -4.35 -9.20
C GLY A 88 3.05 -2.83 -9.00
N ASN A 89 4.09 -2.20 -8.45
CA ASN A 89 4.20 -0.74 -8.37
C ASN A 89 4.90 -0.16 -9.59
N THR A 90 4.57 1.08 -9.96
CA THR A 90 5.17 1.78 -11.10
C THR A 90 5.25 3.27 -10.83
N ILE A 91 6.40 3.88 -11.15
CA ILE A 91 6.57 5.33 -11.16
C ILE A 91 6.13 5.85 -12.53
N MET A 92 5.15 6.74 -12.54
CA MET A 92 4.67 7.39 -13.76
C MET A 92 5.13 8.84 -13.80
N LEU A 93 5.72 9.23 -14.93
CA LEU A 93 6.17 10.59 -15.20
C LEU A 93 5.25 11.29 -16.20
N ARG A 94 5.08 12.60 -16.05
CA ARG A 94 4.26 13.42 -16.96
C ARG A 94 5.05 13.81 -18.21
N GLY A 95 4.36 13.85 -19.35
CA GLY A 95 4.89 14.38 -20.61
C GLY A 95 5.57 13.30 -21.44
N ALA A 96 6.10 13.69 -22.60
CA ALA A 96 6.94 12.81 -23.39
C ALA A 96 8.23 12.56 -22.58
N ASN A 97 8.46 11.30 -22.18
CA ASN A 97 9.70 10.94 -21.53
C ASN A 97 10.80 10.85 -22.61
N PRO A 98 11.78 11.77 -22.63
CA PRO A 98 12.80 11.77 -23.68
C PRO A 98 13.87 10.68 -23.45
N VAL A 99 13.73 9.87 -22.40
CA VAL A 99 14.71 8.84 -22.03
C VAL A 99 14.05 7.47 -22.06
N GLU A 100 14.49 6.65 -23.00
CA GLU A 100 14.09 5.25 -23.13
C GLU A 100 14.86 4.33 -22.17
N GLY A 101 14.29 3.15 -21.90
CA GLY A 101 14.93 2.10 -21.11
C GLY A 101 14.84 2.30 -19.59
N THR A 102 15.57 1.45 -18.86
CA THR A 102 15.56 1.42 -17.40
C THR A 102 16.48 2.50 -16.82
N TRP A 103 15.94 3.30 -15.90
CA TRP A 103 16.72 4.32 -15.21
C TRP A 103 17.45 3.69 -14.03
N ASN A 104 18.73 3.35 -14.23
CA ASN A 104 19.56 2.76 -13.20
C ASN A 104 19.96 3.77 -12.13
N ALA A 105 20.12 3.31 -10.89
CA ALA A 105 20.60 4.15 -9.80
C ALA A 105 21.99 4.74 -10.10
N GLY A 106 22.28 5.91 -9.50
CA GLY A 106 23.55 6.62 -9.69
C GLY A 106 23.50 7.68 -10.79
N ARG A 107 24.67 7.99 -11.37
CA ARG A 107 24.85 9.14 -12.28
C ARG A 107 23.93 9.06 -13.51
N GLN A 108 23.76 7.87 -14.10
CA GLN A 108 22.95 7.69 -15.30
C GLN A 108 21.47 7.97 -15.04
N GLY A 109 20.88 7.43 -13.97
CA GLY A 109 19.50 7.72 -13.59
C GLY A 109 19.29 9.18 -13.22
N ARG A 110 20.26 9.83 -12.59
CA ARG A 110 20.20 11.28 -12.31
C ARG A 110 20.14 12.09 -13.59
N GLN A 111 20.99 11.80 -14.57
CA GLN A 111 20.97 12.47 -15.88
C GLN A 111 19.65 12.23 -16.62
N ALA A 112 19.04 11.05 -16.47
CA ALA A 112 17.73 10.78 -17.04
C ALA A 112 16.62 11.63 -16.39
N PHE A 113 16.63 11.72 -15.06
CA PHE A 113 15.72 12.57 -14.31
C PHE A 113 15.88 14.05 -14.67
N ASP A 114 17.11 14.56 -14.77
CA ASP A 114 17.38 15.96 -15.10
C ASP A 114 16.90 16.30 -16.52
N ARG A 115 17.04 15.38 -17.48
CA ARG A 115 16.49 15.52 -18.84
C ARG A 115 14.97 15.60 -18.83
N TRP A 116 14.30 14.68 -18.14
CA TRP A 116 12.85 14.73 -17.98
C TRP A 116 12.38 16.00 -17.26
N SER A 117 13.05 16.38 -16.17
CA SER A 117 12.73 17.58 -15.38
C SER A 117 12.83 18.85 -16.22
N THR A 118 13.81 18.94 -17.12
CA THR A 118 13.93 20.05 -18.07
C THR A 118 12.78 20.01 -19.08
N ALA A 119 12.48 18.83 -19.63
CA ALA A 119 11.46 18.64 -20.66
C ALA A 119 10.04 19.02 -20.21
N ILE A 120 9.70 18.87 -18.92
CA ILE A 120 8.37 19.29 -18.41
C ILE A 120 8.20 20.81 -18.27
N GLY A 121 9.27 21.61 -18.43
CA GLY A 121 9.22 23.08 -18.48
C GLY A 121 8.79 23.78 -17.17
N ARG A 122 8.77 23.05 -16.05
CA ARG A 122 8.39 23.59 -14.72
C ARG A 122 9.03 22.77 -13.61
N LYS A 123 9.03 23.30 -12.39
CA LYS A 123 9.48 22.56 -11.20
C LYS A 123 8.71 21.22 -11.07
N PRO A 124 9.39 20.07 -11.03
CA PRO A 124 8.74 18.78 -10.83
C PRO A 124 7.93 18.77 -9.52
N ARG A 125 6.74 18.17 -9.58
CA ARG A 125 5.91 17.85 -8.40
C ARG A 125 5.72 16.35 -8.37
N ILE A 126 6.34 15.70 -7.40
CA ILE A 126 6.31 14.25 -7.22
C ILE A 126 5.40 13.96 -6.02
N ALA A 127 4.60 12.92 -6.12
CA ALA A 127 3.69 12.50 -5.07
C ALA A 127 3.89 11.02 -4.76
N VAL A 128 3.68 10.69 -3.48
CA VAL A 128 3.55 9.33 -2.99
C VAL A 128 2.19 9.19 -2.32
N VAL A 129 1.69 7.96 -2.22
CA VAL A 129 0.34 7.69 -1.70
C VAL A 129 0.23 7.92 -0.19
N HIS A 130 1.35 7.93 0.53
CA HIS A 130 1.42 8.15 1.97
C HIS A 130 2.84 8.55 2.39
N MET A 131 3.00 9.31 3.49
CA MET A 131 4.32 9.73 4.01
C MET A 131 5.21 8.56 4.46
N TYR A 132 4.59 7.43 4.81
CA TYR A 132 5.26 6.18 5.21
C TYR A 132 5.18 5.11 4.12
N SER A 133 5.13 5.51 2.85
CA SER A 133 5.07 4.59 1.70
C SER A 133 6.42 3.90 1.42
N THR A 134 6.40 2.88 0.57
CA THR A 134 7.56 2.08 0.12
C THR A 134 8.17 2.64 -1.15
#